data_AF-A0AA89B778-F1
#
_entry.id   AF-A0AA89B778-F1
#
_cell.length_a   1.000
_cell.length_b   1.000
_cell.length_c   1.000
_cell.angle_alpha   90.00
_cell.angle_beta   90.00
_cell.angle_gamma   90.00
#
_symmetry.space_group_name_H-M   'P 1'
#
loop_
_entity.id
_entity.type
_entity.pdbx_description
1 polymer ?
#
loop_
_entity_poly.entity_id
_entity_poly.type
_entity_poly.pdbx_seq_one_letter_code
_entity_poly.pdbx_strand_id
1 'polypeptide(L)' 'MAKFSCSYFFLLILAVSAMLTVAQGGNVKRCSIILDPKECNIGSCIDQCFKQYKGNGVCGTSASGEVSVCYCVYPC' A
#
# COMPACT_ATOMS: atom_id res chain seq x y z
N MET A 1 38.25 -15.66 33.49
CA MET A 1 38.12 -16.44 32.24
C MET A 1 36.63 -16.64 31.98
N ALA A 2 35.99 -15.69 31.29
CA ALA A 2 34.59 -15.82 30.94
C ALA A 2 34.46 -16.91 29.87
N LYS A 3 34.18 -18.14 30.29
CA LYS A 3 33.83 -19.26 29.41
C LYS A 3 32.38 -19.09 28.94
N PHE A 4 32.01 -17.86 28.57
CA PHE A 4 30.70 -17.55 28.01
C PHE A 4 30.76 -17.89 26.53
N SER A 5 30.55 -19.19 26.33
CA SER A 5 30.63 -19.96 25.11
C SER A 5 30.10 -19.19 23.90
N CYS A 6 30.87 -19.15 22.80
CA CYS A 6 30.40 -18.70 21.49
C CYS A 6 29.04 -19.30 21.12
N SER A 7 28.73 -20.51 21.62
CA SER A 7 27.42 -21.15 21.46
C SER A 7 26.25 -20.29 21.94
N TYR A 8 26.41 -19.52 23.02
CA TYR A 8 25.35 -18.68 23.55
C TYR A 8 25.06 -17.48 22.63
N PHE A 9 26.11 -16.86 22.09
CA PHE A 9 25.97 -15.80 21.09
C PHE A 9 25.29 -16.32 19.81
N PHE A 10 25.65 -17.52 19.35
CA PHE A 10 24.99 -18.14 18.20
C PHE A 10 23.50 -18.42 18.45
N LEU A 11 23.14 -18.91 19.64
CA LEU A 11 21.75 -19.14 20.01
C LEU A 11 20.92 -17.84 20.06
N LEU A 12 21.51 -16.75 20.56
CA LEU A 12 20.84 -15.45 20.59
C LEU A 12 20.61 -14.90 19.17
N ILE A 13 21.61 -14.99 18.29
CA ILE A 13 21.47 -14.55 16.89
C ILE A 13 20.39 -15.38 16.17
N LEU A 14 20.37 -16.70 16.40
CA LEU A 14 19.37 -17.59 15.82
C LEU A 14 17.95 -17.26 16.31
N ALA A 15 17.77 -16.99 17.61
CA ALA A 15 16.49 -16.59 18.18
C ALA A 15 15.98 -15.25 17.61
N VAL A 16 16.87 -14.27 17.40
CA VAL A 16 16.52 -12.98 16.78
C VAL A 16 16.17 -13.15 15.30
N SER A 17 16.89 -14.01 14.56
CA SER A 17 16.58 -14.28 13.15
C SER A 17 15.21 -14.93 12.91
N ALA A 18 14.71 -15.73 13.87
CA ALA A 18 13.38 -16.33 13.78
C ALA A 18 12.23 -15.31 13.92
N MET A 19 12.48 -14.14 14.54
CA MET A 19 11.48 -13.07 14.66
C MET A 19 11.48 -12.12 13.45
N LEU A 20 12.48 -12.22 12.59
CA LEU A 20 12.62 -11.41 11.37
C LEU A 20 11.96 -12.10 10.16
N THR A 21 10.88 -12.87 10.38
CA THR A 21 9.93 -13.19 9.30
C THR A 21 9.22 -11.89 8.93
N VAL A 22 9.91 -11.13 8.07
CA VAL A 22 9.41 -10.24 7.04
C VAL A 22 7.93 -9.97 7.21
N ALA A 23 7.60 -8.78 7.71
CA ALA A 23 6.38 -8.08 7.33
C ALA A 23 6.44 -8.00 5.81
N GLN A 24 5.97 -9.05 5.15
CA GLN A 24 5.83 -9.12 3.71
C GLN A 24 4.77 -8.08 3.48
N GLY A 25 5.21 -6.86 3.13
CA GLY A 25 4.35 -5.73 2.89
C GLY A 25 3.26 -6.25 1.99
N GLY A 26 2.09 -6.48 2.61
CA GLY A 26 1.06 -7.29 2.00
C GLY A 26 0.83 -6.67 0.65
N ASN A 27 1.00 -7.46 -0.41
CA ASN A 27 0.61 -7.03 -1.74
C ASN A 27 -0.92 -7.01 -1.72
N VAL A 28 -1.49 -6.06 -0.96
CA VAL A 28 -2.91 -5.78 -0.88
C VAL A 28 -3.25 -5.44 -2.31
N LYS A 29 -3.99 -6.35 -2.94
CA LYS A 29 -4.37 -6.20 -4.32
C LYS A 29 -5.13 -4.88 -4.42
N ARG A 30 -4.66 -4.00 -5.30
CA ARG A 30 -5.27 -2.70 -5.51
C ARG A 30 -6.04 -2.75 -6.82
N CYS A 31 -7.33 -2.42 -6.75
CA CYS A 31 -8.18 -2.22 -7.90
C CYS A 31 -8.28 -0.72 -8.21
N SER A 32 -8.58 -0.40 -9.47
CA SER A 32 -8.88 0.97 -9.88
C SER A 32 -10.21 1.04 -10.63
N ILE A 33 -11.00 2.07 -10.34
CA ILE A 33 -12.24 2.40 -11.07
C ILE A 33 -12.27 3.89 -11.38
N ILE A 34 -12.91 4.27 -12.49
CA ILE A 34 -13.12 5.69 -12.84
C ILE A 34 -14.45 6.13 -12.22
N LEU A 35 -14.41 7.10 -11.31
CA LEU A 35 -15.60 7.64 -10.64
C LEU A 35 -16.24 8.77 -11.43
N ASP A 36 -15.42 9.67 -11.97
CA ASP A 36 -15.89 10.83 -12.72
C ASP A 36 -15.13 10.94 -14.05
N PRO A 37 -15.81 10.76 -15.20
CA PRO A 37 -15.19 10.74 -16.51
C PRO A 37 -14.89 12.14 -17.08
N LYS A 38 -15.27 13.24 -16.41
CA LYS A 38 -14.96 14.61 -16.88
C LYS A 38 -14.66 15.56 -15.73
N GLU A 39 -13.60 16.36 -15.85
CA GLU A 39 -13.21 17.41 -14.89
C GLU A 39 -12.90 16.86 -13.48
N CYS A 40 -11.68 16.35 -13.28
CA CYS A 40 -11.29 15.82 -11.97
C CYS A 40 -11.11 16.93 -10.91
N ASN A 41 -12.10 17.05 -10.02
CA ASN A 41 -11.94 17.78 -8.76
C ASN A 41 -11.31 16.87 -7.70
N ILE A 42 -10.06 17.11 -7.33
CA ILE A 42 -9.32 16.25 -6.40
C ILE A 42 -10.00 16.08 -5.03
N GLY A 43 -10.61 17.14 -4.49
CA GLY A 43 -11.29 17.10 -3.19
C GLY A 43 -12.51 16.17 -3.22
N SER A 44 -13.35 16.33 -4.24
CA SER A 44 -14.51 15.46 -4.48
C SER A 44 -14.09 14.03 -4.81
N CYS A 45 -13.02 13.86 -5.61
CA CYS A 45 -12.49 12.56 -6.01
C CYS A 45 -12.02 11.72 -4.81
N ILE A 46 -11.25 12.33 -3.90
CA ILE A 46 -10.78 11.69 -2.67
C ILE A 46 -11.98 11.35 -1.78
N ASP A 47 -12.88 12.30 -1.55
CA ASP A 47 -14.04 12.12 -0.68
C ASP A 47 -14.97 10.99 -1.18
N GLN A 48 -15.32 10.99 -2.46
CA GLN A 48 -16.16 9.96 -3.07
C GLN A 48 -15.48 8.57 -3.03
N CYS A 49 -14.20 8.50 -3.40
CA CYS A 49 -13.46 7.23 -3.39
C CYS A 49 -13.33 6.67 -1.97
N PHE A 50 -13.09 7.51 -0.98
CA PHE A 50 -13.03 7.10 0.42
C PHE A 50 -14.40 6.66 0.95
N LYS A 51 -15.47 7.40 0.62
CA LYS A 51 -16.84 7.06 1.06
C LYS A 51 -17.32 5.73 0.49
N GLN A 52 -17.11 5.50 -0.82
CA GLN A 52 -17.66 4.32 -1.50
C GLN A 52 -16.76 3.09 -1.38
N TYR A 53 -15.44 3.26 -1.50
CA TYR A 53 -14.51 2.13 -1.64
C TYR A 53 -13.46 2.04 -0.52
N LYS A 54 -13.44 2.99 0.43
CA LYS A 54 -12.35 3.14 1.41
C LYS A 54 -10.98 3.22 0.72
N GLY A 55 -10.96 3.77 -0.50
CA GLY A 55 -9.78 3.93 -1.33
C GLY A 55 -9.23 5.34 -1.30
N ASN A 56 -8.27 5.59 -2.20
CA ASN A 56 -7.70 6.89 -2.45
C ASN A 56 -8.05 7.36 -3.88
N GLY A 57 -8.60 8.57 -3.99
CA GLY A 57 -8.90 9.20 -5.27
C GLY A 57 -7.68 9.92 -5.82
N VAL A 58 -7.38 9.74 -7.11
CA VAL A 58 -6.30 10.41 -7.84
C VAL A 58 -6.81 10.95 -9.16
N CYS A 59 -6.41 12.17 -9.51
CA CYS A 59 -6.68 12.73 -10.83
C CYS A 59 -5.61 12.28 -11.81
N GLY A 60 -6.03 11.75 -12.95
CA GLY A 60 -5.14 11.33 -14.03
C GLY A 60 -5.72 11.69 -15.39
N THR A 61 -4.94 11.54 -16.44
CA THR A 61 -5.42 11.76 -17.80
C THR A 61 -6.22 10.55 -18.29
N SER A 62 -7.34 10.78 -18.96
CA SER A 62 -8.13 9.71 -19.59
C SER A 62 -7.29 8.93 -20.62
N ALA A 63 -7.75 7.74 -20.98
CA ALA A 63 -7.11 6.93 -22.02
C ALA A 63 -7.04 7.63 -23.39
N SER A 64 -7.93 8.58 -23.68
CA SER A 64 -7.88 9.39 -24.91
C SER A 64 -6.93 10.58 -24.82
N GLY A 65 -6.43 10.91 -23.63
CA GLY A 65 -5.49 12.03 -23.43
C GLY A 65 -6.14 13.40 -23.27
N GLU A 66 -7.46 13.50 -23.44
CA GLU A 66 -8.14 14.80 -23.64
C GLU A 66 -8.72 15.41 -22.36
N VAL A 67 -8.96 14.59 -21.33
CA VAL A 67 -9.71 15.01 -20.12
C VAL A 67 -9.05 14.46 -18.87
N SER A 68 -9.01 15.28 -17.81
CA SER A 68 -8.62 14.80 -16.48
C SER A 68 -9.80 14.06 -15.83
N VAL A 69 -9.58 12.81 -15.43
CA VAL A 69 -10.59 11.92 -14.83
C VAL A 69 -10.18 11.49 -13.42
N CYS A 70 -11.17 11.19 -12.60
CA CYS A 70 -10.96 10.71 -11.23
C CYS A 70 -10.82 9.18 -11.22
N TYR A 71 -9.62 8.69 -10.89
CA TYR A 71 -9.35 7.28 -10.61
C TYR A 71 -9.45 7.02 -9.11
N CYS A 72 -10.27 6.07 -8.70
CA CYS A 72 -10.33 5.58 -7.34
C CYS A 72 -9.52 4.30 -7.22
N VAL A 73 -8.44 4.33 -6.44
CA VAL A 73 -7.59 3.17 -6.15
C VAL A 73 -7.96 2.64 -4.77
N TYR A 74 -8.42 1.40 -4.69
CA TYR A 74 -8.96 0.84 -3.45
C TYR A 74 -8.49 -0.60 -3.22
N PRO A 75 -8.44 -1.06 -1.95
CA PRO A 75 -8.15 -2.45 -1.65
C PRO A 75 -9.28 -3.35 -2.17
N CYS A 76 -8.87 -4.38 -2.91
CA CYS A 76 -9.67 -5.51 -3.38
C CYS A 76 -8.78 -6.78 -3.26
#